data_AF-A0AA90Q6I7-F1
#
_entry.id   AF-A0AA90Q6I7-F1
#
_cell.length_a   1.000
_cell.length_b   1.000
_cell.length_c   1.000
_cell.angle_alpha   90.00
_cell.angle_beta   90.00
_cell.angle_gamma   90.00
#
_symmetry.space_group_name_H-M   'P 1'
#
loop_
_entity.id
_entity.type
_entity.pdbx_description
1 polymer ?
#
loop_
_entity_poly.entity_id
_entity_poly.type
_entity_poly.pdbx_seq_one_letter_code
_entity_poly.pdbx_strand_id
1 'polypeptide(L)'
;MALRGHICGCTCLLFLQQAARDVATSKKRNELLTRHQVKYPDEVFWSVFGLYILQTSPVYPLCNAIEHLRAMPANWSVTPVAAPDAAQIEAAQRGLIMLMLAGVPAPALMLLNDGTVAAFWRRADAYASIDFDADGEFVWSAASTLEITSGTWTGGALPSSLRDIIGVQAGATRPAYAALLSQRTCV
;
A
#
# COMPACT_ATOMS: atom_id res chain seq x y z
N MET A 1 -49.97 23.03 4.69
CA MET A 1 -48.95 22.78 5.74
C MET A 1 -48.15 21.54 5.36
N ALA A 2 -46.92 21.71 4.87
CA ALA A 2 -46.00 20.61 4.60
C ALA A 2 -44.61 21.07 5.04
N LEU A 3 -44.07 20.46 6.10
CA LEU A 3 -42.72 20.70 6.61
C LEU A 3 -41.74 19.85 5.78
N ARG A 4 -40.93 20.48 4.94
CA ARG A 4 -39.74 19.87 4.34
C ARG A 4 -38.59 19.95 5.33
N GLY A 5 -38.24 18.81 5.94
CA GLY A 5 -37.04 18.67 6.76
C GLY A 5 -35.80 18.53 5.89
N HIS A 6 -34.92 19.53 5.94
CA HIS A 6 -33.55 19.39 5.44
C HIS A 6 -32.74 18.55 6.43
N ILE A 7 -32.40 17.32 6.05
CA ILE A 7 -31.42 16.51 6.78
C ILE A 7 -30.03 16.97 6.33
N CYS A 8 -29.27 17.51 7.28
CA CYS A 8 -27.91 18.03 7.11
C CYS A 8 -26.93 16.89 6.79
N GLY A 9 -26.20 16.99 5.68
CA GLY A 9 -25.24 15.96 5.22
C GLY A 9 -24.08 15.66 6.17
N CYS A 10 -23.79 16.54 7.14
CA CYS A 10 -22.75 16.29 8.15
C CYS A 10 -23.12 15.16 9.13
N THR A 11 -24.40 14.94 9.41
CA THR A 11 -24.83 13.88 10.33
C THR A 11 -24.70 12.50 9.70
N CYS A 12 -24.81 12.40 8.36
CA CYS A 12 -24.71 11.14 7.63
C CYS A 12 -23.28 10.58 7.62
N LEU A 13 -22.28 11.46 7.49
CA LEU A 13 -20.87 11.05 7.47
C LEU A 13 -20.39 10.52 8.83
N LEU A 14 -20.81 11.15 9.92
CA LEU A 14 -20.53 10.69 11.28
C LEU A 14 -21.22 9.37 11.60
N PHE A 15 -22.44 9.15 11.07
CA PHE A 15 -23.15 7.89 11.23
C PHE A 15 -22.46 6.73 10.50
N LEU A 16 -21.94 6.99 9.29
CA LEU A 16 -21.20 5.99 8.51
C LEU A 16 -19.83 5.67 9.15
N GLN A 17 -19.13 6.67 9.68
CA GLN A 17 -17.87 6.45 10.41
C GLN A 17 -18.09 5.69 11.73
N GLN A 18 -19.16 5.99 12.46
CA GLN A 18 -19.49 5.29 13.70
C GLN A 18 -19.95 3.85 13.42
N ALA A 19 -20.80 3.64 12.41
CA ALA A 19 -21.21 2.30 11.99
C ALA A 19 -20.03 1.44 11.51
N ALA A 20 -19.06 2.02 10.80
CA ALA A 20 -17.84 1.31 10.40
C ALA A 20 -16.95 0.92 11.60
N ARG A 21 -16.85 1.78 12.62
CA ARG A 21 -16.16 1.45 13.88
C ARG A 21 -16.88 0.36 14.68
N ASP A 22 -18.21 0.43 14.75
CA ASP A 22 -19.03 -0.53 15.48
C ASP A 22 -19.07 -1.91 14.81
N VAL A 23 -18.91 -1.97 13.47
CA VAL A 23 -18.77 -3.23 12.71
C VAL A 23 -17.41 -3.90 12.92
N ALA A 24 -16.35 -3.15 13.19
CA ALA A 24 -15.01 -3.68 13.42
C ALA A 24 -14.87 -4.38 14.79
N THR A 25 -15.71 -4.03 15.77
CA THR A 25 -15.73 -4.65 17.10
C THR A 25 -16.82 -5.73 17.19
N SER A 26 -16.41 -6.96 16.92
CA SER A 26 -17.25 -8.17 16.94
C SER A 26 -18.01 -8.39 18.26
N LYS A 27 -19.34 -8.18 18.23
CA LYS A 27 -20.40 -9.05 18.83
C LYS A 27 -21.83 -8.59 18.46
N LYS A 28 -22.00 -7.34 18.00
CA LYS A 28 -23.32 -6.72 17.68
C LYS A 28 -23.73 -6.71 16.20
N ARG A 29 -23.00 -7.42 15.33
CA ARG A 29 -23.22 -7.43 13.87
C ARG A 29 -24.63 -7.88 13.47
N ASN A 30 -25.21 -8.86 14.17
CA ASN A 30 -26.55 -9.36 13.87
C ASN A 30 -27.69 -8.52 14.45
N GLU A 31 -27.48 -7.77 15.54
CA GLU A 31 -28.54 -6.96 16.17
C GLU A 31 -28.78 -5.61 15.48
N LEU A 32 -27.72 -5.00 14.92
CA LEU A 32 -27.84 -3.73 14.20
C LEU A 32 -28.47 -3.90 12.80
N LEU A 33 -28.21 -5.02 12.13
CA LEU A 33 -28.83 -5.35 10.84
C LEU A 33 -30.33 -5.66 10.95
N THR A 34 -30.82 -6.10 12.12
CA THR A 34 -32.26 -6.36 12.32
C THR A 34 -33.05 -5.13 12.73
N ARG A 35 -32.45 -4.15 13.43
CA ARG A 35 -33.20 -2.99 13.95
C ARG A 35 -33.46 -1.88 12.94
N HIS A 36 -32.68 -1.78 11.88
CA HIS A 36 -32.85 -0.73 10.86
C HIS A 36 -32.94 -1.38 9.48
N GLN A 37 -34.17 -1.67 9.02
CA GLN A 37 -34.47 -2.04 7.63
C GLN A 37 -34.21 -0.85 6.69
N VAL A 38 -32.96 -0.40 6.58
CA VAL A 38 -32.56 0.47 5.47
C VAL A 38 -32.18 -0.46 4.33
N LYS A 39 -33.13 -0.65 3.42
CA LYS A 39 -32.97 -1.46 2.21
C LYS A 39 -32.09 -0.68 1.25
N TYR A 40 -30.77 -0.79 1.41
CA TYR A 40 -29.86 -0.34 0.35
C TYR A 40 -29.96 -1.34 -0.80
N PRO A 41 -30.11 -0.90 -2.05
CA PRO A 41 -29.97 -1.80 -3.19
C PRO A 41 -28.54 -2.37 -3.17
N ASP A 42 -28.43 -3.68 -3.35
CA ASP A 42 -27.15 -4.43 -3.23
C ASP A 42 -26.02 -3.79 -4.05
N GLU A 43 -26.35 -3.20 -5.21
CA GLU A 43 -25.41 -2.52 -6.09
C GLU A 43 -24.69 -1.31 -5.45
N VAL A 44 -25.39 -0.55 -4.60
CA VAL A 44 -24.81 0.65 -3.94
C VAL A 44 -23.88 0.24 -2.80
N PHE A 45 -24.20 -0.85 -2.10
CA PHE A 45 -23.36 -1.36 -1.03
C PHE A 45 -22.00 -1.84 -1.57
N TRP A 46 -21.98 -2.61 -2.65
CA TRP A 46 -20.74 -3.10 -3.25
C TRP A 46 -19.90 -1.98 -3.87
N SER A 47 -20.52 -0.96 -4.47
CA SER A 47 -19.81 0.19 -5.05
C SER A 47 -19.12 1.04 -3.97
N VAL A 48 -19.82 1.38 -2.88
CA VAL A 48 -19.25 2.18 -1.79
C VAL A 48 -18.23 1.38 -0.99
N PHE A 49 -18.49 0.10 -0.73
CA PHE A 49 -17.57 -0.76 0.03
C PHE A 49 -16.31 -1.13 -0.79
N GLY A 50 -16.45 -1.32 -2.11
CA GLY A 50 -15.34 -1.51 -3.03
C GLY A 50 -14.44 -0.28 -3.12
N LEU A 51 -15.01 0.92 -3.18
CA LEU A 51 -14.26 2.18 -3.17
C LEU A 51 -13.55 2.42 -1.83
N TYR A 52 -14.19 2.07 -0.71
CA TYR A 52 -13.62 2.23 0.62
C TYR A 52 -12.45 1.26 0.88
N ILE A 53 -12.57 -0.01 0.48
CA ILE A 53 -11.45 -0.98 0.58
C ILE A 53 -10.25 -0.51 -0.25
N LEU A 54 -10.48 0.05 -1.44
CA LEU A 54 -9.40 0.56 -2.30
C LEU A 54 -8.73 1.81 -1.72
N GLN A 55 -9.50 2.72 -1.11
CA GLN A 55 -8.97 3.96 -0.52
C GLN A 55 -8.23 3.75 0.80
N THR A 56 -8.59 2.74 1.60
CA THR A 56 -7.86 2.42 2.84
C THR A 56 -6.77 1.35 2.65
N SER A 57 -6.60 0.84 1.43
CA SER A 57 -5.56 -0.14 1.15
C SER A 57 -4.18 0.55 1.12
N PRO A 58 -3.16 -0.02 1.78
CA PRO A 58 -1.79 0.53 1.75
C PRO A 58 -1.16 0.57 0.33
N VAL A 59 -1.85 -0.01 -0.66
CA VAL A 59 -1.45 -0.01 -2.08
C VAL A 59 -1.66 1.35 -2.76
N TYR A 60 -2.73 2.08 -2.40
CA TYR A 60 -3.08 3.35 -3.05
C TYR A 60 -1.98 4.44 -2.95
N PRO A 61 -1.33 4.66 -1.80
CA PRO A 61 -0.29 5.69 -1.71
C PRO A 61 0.95 5.39 -2.57
N LEU A 62 1.27 4.12 -2.85
CA LEU A 62 2.45 3.76 -3.66
C LEU A 62 2.24 4.03 -5.15
N CYS A 63 1.07 3.68 -5.71
CA CYS A 63 0.77 4.00 -7.11
C CYS A 63 0.78 5.52 -7.35
N ASN A 64 0.22 6.29 -6.41
CA ASN A 64 0.23 7.74 -6.50
C ASN A 64 1.64 8.33 -6.40
N ALA A 65 2.53 7.73 -5.62
CA ALA A 65 3.92 8.17 -5.50
C ALA A 65 4.70 7.99 -6.82
N ILE A 66 4.48 6.91 -7.56
CA ILE A 66 5.11 6.69 -8.87
C ILE A 66 4.63 7.73 -9.89
N GLU A 67 3.33 8.01 -9.93
CA GLU A 67 2.78 9.06 -10.79
C GLU A 67 3.33 10.45 -10.43
N HIS A 68 3.57 10.71 -9.15
CA HIS A 68 4.21 11.95 -8.72
C HIS A 68 5.66 12.05 -9.20
N LEU A 69 6.45 10.96 -9.14
CA LEU A 69 7.82 10.95 -9.66
C LEU A 69 7.87 11.19 -11.17
N ARG A 70 6.86 10.70 -11.90
CA ARG A 70 6.70 10.97 -13.32
C ARG A 70 6.36 12.43 -13.61
N ALA A 71 5.50 13.04 -12.80
CA ALA A 71 5.09 14.44 -12.97
C ALA A 71 6.18 15.44 -12.56
N MET A 72 7.02 15.08 -11.59
CA MET A 72 8.08 15.93 -11.04
C MET A 72 9.38 15.12 -10.87
N PRO A 73 10.13 14.90 -11.96
CA PRO A 73 11.34 14.09 -11.91
C PRO A 73 12.49 14.86 -11.25
N ALA A 74 12.59 14.73 -9.93
CA ALA A 74 13.66 15.26 -9.12
C ALA A 74 14.24 14.15 -8.24
N ASN A 75 15.56 14.07 -8.16
CA ASN A 75 16.24 13.15 -7.25
C ASN A 75 16.29 13.71 -5.81
N TRP A 76 16.95 12.99 -4.90
CA TRP A 76 17.10 13.39 -3.49
C TRP A 76 17.79 14.75 -3.29
N SER A 77 18.55 15.23 -4.29
CA SER A 77 19.21 16.54 -4.28
C SER A 77 18.34 17.66 -4.86
N VAL A 78 17.09 17.36 -5.23
CA VAL A 78 16.16 18.28 -5.93
C VAL A 78 16.69 18.68 -7.32
N THR A 79 17.71 17.99 -7.82
CA THR A 79 18.24 18.20 -9.16
C THR A 79 17.30 17.54 -10.17
N PRO A 80 16.94 18.22 -11.27
CA PRO A 80 16.19 17.59 -12.35
C PRO A 80 16.93 16.35 -12.88
N VAL A 81 16.20 15.25 -13.04
CA VAL A 81 16.74 13.99 -13.59
C VAL A 81 15.89 13.49 -14.75
N ALA A 82 16.35 12.44 -15.42
CA ALA A 82 15.55 11.78 -16.43
C ALA A 82 14.22 11.30 -15.81
N ALA A 83 13.11 11.55 -16.50
CA ALA A 83 11.84 10.97 -16.10
C ALA A 83 11.88 9.45 -16.31
N PRO A 84 11.23 8.66 -15.44
CA PRO A 84 11.16 7.22 -15.61
C PRO A 84 10.37 6.91 -16.89
N ASP A 85 10.89 5.99 -17.70
CA ASP A 85 10.17 5.48 -18.86
C ASP A 85 9.10 4.45 -18.47
N ALA A 86 8.33 3.97 -19.46
CA ALA A 86 7.25 3.03 -19.20
C ALA A 86 7.75 1.69 -18.61
N ALA A 87 8.93 1.23 -19.02
CA ALA A 87 9.50 -0.04 -18.54
C ALA A 87 9.99 0.09 -17.10
N GLN A 88 10.63 1.22 -16.75
CA GLN A 88 11.03 1.54 -15.38
C GLN A 88 9.82 1.68 -14.44
N ILE A 89 8.73 2.30 -14.92
CA ILE A 89 7.47 2.38 -14.15
C ILE A 89 6.90 0.98 -13.89
N GLU A 90 6.84 0.13 -14.93
CA GLU A 90 6.32 -1.24 -14.80
C GLU A 90 7.18 -2.07 -13.83
N ALA A 91 8.50 -1.98 -13.94
CA ALA A 91 9.44 -2.65 -13.04
C ALA A 91 9.26 -2.20 -11.59
N ALA A 92 9.14 -0.89 -11.36
CA ALA A 92 8.90 -0.33 -10.03
C ALA A 92 7.57 -0.78 -9.43
N GLN A 93 6.49 -0.76 -10.22
CA GLN A 93 5.18 -1.26 -9.78
C GLN A 93 5.25 -2.74 -9.40
N ARG A 94 5.89 -3.56 -10.24
CA ARG A 94 6.06 -5.00 -9.99
C ARG A 94 6.88 -5.25 -8.73
N GLY A 95 8.03 -4.59 -8.58
CA GLY A 95 8.90 -4.71 -7.41
C GLY A 95 8.17 -4.32 -6.12
N LEU A 96 7.43 -3.20 -6.13
CA LEU A 96 6.65 -2.75 -4.98
C LEU A 96 5.52 -3.70 -4.60
N ILE A 97 4.82 -4.27 -5.58
CA ILE A 97 3.81 -5.32 -5.34
C ILE A 97 4.46 -6.53 -4.67
N MET A 98 5.62 -6.95 -5.14
CA MET A 98 6.35 -8.10 -4.56
C MET A 98 6.79 -7.83 -3.12
N LEU A 99 7.26 -6.61 -2.82
CA LEU A 99 7.59 -6.21 -1.45
C LEU A 99 6.35 -6.21 -0.54
N MET A 100 5.21 -5.69 -1.00
CA MET A 100 3.96 -5.72 -0.23
C MET A 100 3.48 -7.14 0.05
N LEU A 101 3.53 -8.02 -0.96
CA LEU A 101 3.18 -9.44 -0.80
C LEU A 101 4.12 -10.16 0.16
N ALA A 102 5.39 -9.74 0.23
CA ALA A 102 6.36 -10.23 1.19
C ALA A 102 6.19 -9.62 2.61
N GLY A 103 5.17 -8.78 2.84
CA GLY A 103 4.91 -8.16 4.14
C GLY A 103 5.93 -7.08 4.52
N VAL A 104 6.61 -6.51 3.53
CA VAL A 104 7.63 -5.49 3.74
C VAL A 104 6.95 -4.15 4.05
N PRO A 105 7.41 -3.40 5.06
CA PRO A 105 6.93 -2.04 5.31
C PRO A 105 7.05 -1.18 4.06
N ALA A 106 6.06 -0.30 3.83
CA ALA A 106 6.05 0.59 2.68
C ALA A 106 7.36 1.42 2.64
N PRO A 107 8.09 1.40 1.51
CA PRO A 107 9.31 2.19 1.36
C PRO A 107 8.98 3.66 1.11
N ALA A 108 9.99 4.51 1.30
CA ALA A 108 10.03 5.78 0.59
C ALA A 108 10.56 5.54 -0.83
N LEU A 109 10.07 6.30 -1.81
CA LEU A 109 10.52 6.20 -3.19
C LEU A 109 11.44 7.37 -3.53
N MET A 110 12.42 7.11 -4.39
CA MET A 110 13.28 8.13 -4.97
C MET A 110 13.51 7.85 -6.46
N LEU A 111 13.88 8.89 -7.21
CA LEU A 111 14.25 8.79 -8.61
C LEU A 111 15.77 8.94 -8.73
N LEU A 112 16.41 8.02 -9.44
CA LEU A 112 17.84 8.05 -9.76
C LEU A 112 18.10 8.89 -11.02
N ASN A 113 19.38 9.16 -11.30
CA ASN A 113 19.78 10.09 -12.36
C ASN A 113 19.41 9.60 -13.77
N ASP A 114 19.31 8.29 -13.96
CA ASP A 114 18.96 7.59 -15.19
C ASP A 114 17.45 7.33 -15.32
N GLY A 115 16.63 7.85 -14.41
CA GLY A 115 15.19 7.63 -14.39
C GLY A 115 14.77 6.35 -13.66
N THR A 116 15.70 5.57 -13.12
CA THR A 116 15.36 4.38 -12.35
C THR A 116 14.68 4.77 -11.04
N VAL A 117 13.55 4.14 -10.76
CA VAL A 117 12.83 4.33 -9.50
C VAL A 117 13.45 3.38 -8.46
N ALA A 118 13.83 3.92 -7.31
CA ALA A 118 14.36 3.15 -6.20
C ALA A 118 13.46 3.25 -4.97
N ALA A 119 13.30 2.14 -4.26
CA ALA A 119 12.72 2.08 -2.93
C ALA A 119 13.83 2.16 -1.88
N PHE A 120 13.60 2.89 -0.79
CA PHE A 120 14.55 2.94 0.32
C PHE A 120 13.90 2.95 1.69
N TRP A 121 14.66 2.48 2.67
CA TRP A 121 14.33 2.48 4.08
C TRP A 121 15.51 3.08 4.84
N ARG A 122 15.20 3.99 5.77
CA ARG A 122 16.21 4.60 6.62
C ARG A 122 15.77 4.55 8.08
N ARG A 123 16.68 4.06 8.93
CA ARG A 123 16.59 4.08 10.39
C ARG A 123 17.85 4.77 10.92
N ALA A 124 17.90 5.02 12.23
CA ALA A 124 18.95 5.85 12.85
C ALA A 124 20.38 5.48 12.42
N ASP A 125 20.68 4.19 12.37
CA ASP A 125 22.00 3.61 12.13
C ASP A 125 22.01 2.61 10.95
N ALA A 126 20.97 2.63 10.12
CA ALA A 126 20.72 1.62 9.10
C ALA A 126 20.02 2.21 7.86
N TYR A 127 20.41 1.72 6.69
CA TYR A 127 19.91 2.14 5.39
C TYR A 127 19.76 0.93 4.47
N ALA A 128 18.69 0.87 3.70
CA ALA A 128 18.53 -0.09 2.62
C ALA A 128 17.94 0.59 1.39
N SER A 129 18.36 0.16 0.20
CA SER A 129 17.74 0.52 -1.08
C SER A 129 17.56 -0.69 -1.99
N ILE A 130 16.56 -0.61 -2.85
CA ILE A 130 16.31 -1.52 -3.96
C ILE A 130 16.02 -0.67 -5.19
N ASP A 131 16.79 -0.88 -6.25
CA ASP A 131 16.66 -0.18 -7.52
C ASP A 131 15.84 -1.07 -8.46
N PHE A 132 14.75 -0.54 -9.02
CA PHE A 132 13.82 -1.32 -9.83
C PHE A 132 14.17 -1.25 -11.31
N ASP A 133 15.16 -2.04 -11.70
CA ASP A 133 15.59 -2.16 -13.09
C ASP A 133 14.59 -2.94 -13.96
N ALA A 134 14.56 -2.57 -15.25
CA ALA A 134 13.59 -3.08 -16.22
C ALA A 134 13.77 -4.58 -16.57
N ASP A 135 14.94 -5.14 -16.32
CA ASP A 135 15.24 -6.56 -16.53
C ASP A 135 14.64 -7.48 -15.44
N GLY A 136 14.12 -6.90 -14.36
CA GLY A 136 13.57 -7.63 -13.22
C GLY A 136 14.64 -8.18 -12.26
N GLU A 137 15.90 -7.78 -12.43
CA GLU A 137 17.01 -8.04 -11.53
C GLU A 137 17.22 -6.84 -10.61
N PHE A 138 16.49 -6.79 -9.49
CA PHE A 138 16.51 -5.62 -8.63
C PHE A 138 17.79 -5.56 -7.79
N VAL A 139 18.69 -4.65 -8.14
CA VAL A 139 19.91 -4.38 -7.37
C VAL A 139 19.50 -3.84 -6.01
N TRP A 140 20.12 -4.35 -4.95
CA TRP A 140 19.87 -3.87 -3.61
C TRP A 140 21.16 -3.63 -2.86
N SER A 141 21.10 -2.68 -1.94
CA SER A 141 22.17 -2.38 -1.00
C SER A 141 21.58 -2.22 0.40
N ALA A 142 22.32 -2.67 1.40
CA ALA A 142 21.96 -2.50 2.80
C ALA A 142 23.22 -2.15 3.59
N ALA A 143 23.14 -1.10 4.39
CA ALA A 143 24.23 -0.59 5.21
C ALA A 143 23.76 -0.44 6.65
N SER A 144 24.63 -0.84 7.57
CA SER A 144 24.56 -0.55 9.00
C SER A 144 25.86 0.11 9.45
N THR A 145 25.95 0.47 10.73
CA THR A 145 27.19 1.01 11.31
C THR A 145 28.40 0.09 11.12
N LEU A 146 28.19 -1.22 11.03
CA LEU A 146 29.28 -2.21 11.04
C LEU A 146 29.48 -2.93 9.70
N GLU A 147 28.50 -2.88 8.81
CA GLU A 147 28.47 -3.75 7.65
C GLU A 147 27.76 -3.09 6.47
N ILE A 148 28.30 -3.32 5.27
CA ILE A 148 27.64 -3.00 4.01
C ILE A 148 27.51 -4.31 3.25
N THR A 149 26.29 -4.62 2.83
CA THR A 149 25.95 -5.78 2.00
C THR A 149 25.20 -5.31 0.76
N SER A 150 25.32 -6.08 -0.32
CA SER A 150 24.64 -5.79 -1.57
C SER A 150 24.41 -7.07 -2.36
N GLY A 151 23.53 -7.00 -3.34
CA GLY A 151 23.31 -8.09 -4.27
C GLY A 151 22.18 -7.78 -5.23
N THR A 152 21.60 -8.83 -5.78
CA THR A 152 20.50 -8.76 -6.72
C THR A 152 19.31 -9.56 -6.17
N TRP A 153 18.10 -9.08 -6.41
CA TRP A 153 16.87 -9.73 -5.98
C TRP A 153 15.90 -9.83 -7.16
N THR A 154 15.60 -11.06 -7.59
CA THR A 154 14.71 -11.35 -8.73
C THR A 154 13.28 -11.71 -8.29
N GLY A 155 13.00 -11.56 -7.00
CA GLY A 155 11.75 -11.96 -6.36
C GLY A 155 11.85 -13.09 -5.36
N GLY A 156 10.70 -13.44 -4.79
CA GLY A 156 10.61 -14.44 -3.71
C GLY A 156 10.98 -13.86 -2.36
N ALA A 157 11.63 -14.67 -1.51
CA ALA A 157 12.03 -14.24 -0.18
C ALA A 157 13.16 -13.22 -0.25
N LEU A 158 12.99 -12.07 0.41
CA LEU A 158 14.05 -11.08 0.56
C LEU A 158 15.29 -11.70 1.23
N PRO A 159 16.51 -11.34 0.81
CA PRO A 159 17.75 -11.71 1.49
C PRO A 159 17.70 -11.36 2.98
N SER A 160 18.27 -12.21 3.86
CA SER A 160 18.19 -12.01 5.31
C SER A 160 18.82 -10.69 5.75
N SER A 161 20.00 -10.35 5.21
CA SER A 161 20.67 -9.08 5.50
C SER A 161 19.80 -7.87 5.17
N LEU A 162 19.08 -7.91 4.05
CA LEU A 162 18.15 -6.86 3.65
C LEU A 162 16.90 -6.81 4.55
N ARG A 163 16.33 -7.97 4.90
CA ARG A 163 15.18 -8.05 5.82
C ARG A 163 15.49 -7.49 7.20
N ASP A 164 16.66 -7.81 7.75
CA ASP A 164 17.06 -7.42 9.09
C ASP A 164 17.18 -5.89 9.20
N ILE A 165 17.74 -5.26 8.17
CA ILE A 165 17.88 -3.80 8.07
C ILE A 165 16.51 -3.11 7.91
N ILE A 166 15.65 -3.64 7.04
CA ILE A 166 14.29 -3.10 6.84
C ILE A 166 13.43 -3.30 8.10
N GLY A 167 13.74 -4.29 8.94
CA GLY A 167 12.97 -4.64 10.14
C GLY A 167 11.80 -5.57 9.87
N VAL A 168 11.90 -6.42 8.83
CA VAL A 168 10.90 -7.44 8.53
C VAL A 168 11.05 -8.59 9.53
N GLN A 169 10.10 -8.74 10.45
CA GLN A 169 10.14 -9.85 11.41
C GLN A 169 9.93 -11.20 10.72
N ALA A 170 10.93 -12.09 10.80
CA ALA A 170 10.80 -13.48 10.36
C ALA A 170 9.65 -14.16 11.14
N GLY A 171 8.53 -14.43 10.46
CA GLY A 171 7.33 -15.04 11.06
C GLY A 171 6.11 -14.13 11.15
N ALA A 172 6.22 -12.84 10.80
CA ALA A 172 5.10 -11.92 10.73
C ALA A 172 4.40 -11.90 9.34
N THR A 173 4.51 -12.97 8.55
CA THR A 173 3.58 -13.23 7.44
C THR A 173 2.20 -13.52 8.03
N ARG A 174 1.56 -12.49 8.58
CA ARG A 174 0.15 -12.55 8.94
C ARG A 174 -0.61 -12.80 7.64
N PRO A 175 -1.43 -13.86 7.54
CA PRO A 175 -2.14 -14.25 6.33
C PRO A 175 -3.29 -13.28 5.97
N ALA A 176 -3.19 -11.99 6.32
CA ALA A 176 -4.22 -11.00 6.07
C ALA A 176 -4.56 -10.89 4.57
N TYR A 177 -3.56 -11.04 3.68
CA TYR A 177 -3.79 -11.06 2.24
C TYR A 177 -4.33 -12.41 1.72
N ALA A 178 -3.88 -13.54 2.26
CA ALA A 178 -4.40 -14.86 1.88
C ALA A 178 -5.88 -15.02 2.27
N ALA A 179 -6.29 -14.47 3.41
CA ALA A 179 -7.68 -14.46 3.85
C ALA A 179 -8.59 -13.59 2.96
N LEU A 180 -8.07 -12.50 2.40
CA LEU A 180 -8.82 -11.64 1.47
C LEU A 180 -9.05 -12.29 0.10
N LEU A 181 -8.10 -13.12 -0.38
CA LEU A 181 -8.26 -13.87 -1.62
C LEU A 181 -9.15 -15.11 -1.45
N SER A 182 -9.12 -15.76 -0.28
CA SER A 182 -9.93 -16.94 0.01
C SER A 182 -11.43 -16.66 0.19
N GLN A 183 -11.85 -15.41 0.38
CA GLN A 183 -13.27 -15.04 0.57
C GLN A 183 -14.06 -14.84 -0.75
N ARG A 184 -13.42 -14.97 -1.92
CA ARG A 184 -14.07 -14.79 -3.23
C ARG A 184 -14.50 -16.08 -3.92
N THR A 185 -14.35 -17.24 -3.28
CA THR A 185 -14.61 -18.57 -3.89
C THR A 185 -15.72 -19.39 -3.23
N CYS A 186 -16.58 -18.79 -2.39
CA CYS A 186 -17.81 -19.47 -1.97
C CYS A 186 -18.93 -19.15 -2.96
N VAL A 187 -19.16 -20.08 -3.90
CA VAL A 187 -20.38 -20.18 -4.72
C VAL A 187 -21.42 -20.99 -3.96
#